data_AF-A0A2A3J651-F1
#
_entry.id   AF-A0A2A3J651-F1
#
_cell.length_a   1.000
_cell.length_b   1.000
_cell.length_c   1.000
_cell.angle_alpha   90.00
_cell.angle_beta   90.00
_cell.angle_gamma   90.00
#
_symmetry.space_group_name_H-M   'P 1'
#
loop_
_entity.id
_entity.type
_entity.pdbx_description
1 polymer ?
#
loop_
_entity_poly.entity_id
_entity_poly.type
_entity_poly.pdbx_seq_one_letter_code
_entity_poly.pdbx_strand_id
1 'polypeptide(L)'
;MPPLQGRRSPQNLDRTASPLPRLPGLRNHPLTSQAPPDHARSDPHGPLRATHHHPCRFGGPPWKVTTITPEFTPADRRAALNRAARLRQLSETDRDAIRIAQDPKFTRWLEQITAIGGCSHPVHLSGSTTTLDGTTGEILQHYDTRTEPGERLLVRCRNRRATVCAPCSRLHAGDTYHLVRAGLLGGKNVPATIRDRPRLFVTLTAPSFGPVHGAGERCRPRRDRAECDHGRPLGCAAVHDATDPLVGQPVCADCYDYTGHVLWHAHASKLWDRFVIDVRRRLASSVGLVQSRFAQHARLSFARVAEYQKRAAVHVHAVVRLDGPNGPDDEPPAWGTAELLIGAVRASARRVLVRTSHSPAVGELVLRWGTQIDARPLHTNGDGPDDDAVAAYVAKYVTKGASETGAGTDHPLTNWGDIESAPVSEHVRTLMRTCWHLGGIPEYQPLRLRAWAHTLGYRGHILTKSRAYSTTYAALRAERAHHMGHADYPDAITERHWRYVGSGHTPGAAFMATGIADDLATAREAAREADSSTRGALGTR
;
A
#
# COMPACT_ATOMS: atom_id res chain seq x y z
N MET A 1 -20.59 47.33 58.17
CA MET A 1 -21.28 46.66 57.04
C MET A 1 -21.21 47.60 55.85
N PRO A 2 -20.48 47.24 54.78
CA PRO A 2 -20.85 46.21 53.80
C PRO A 2 -19.87 45.01 53.75
N PRO A 3 -20.15 43.97 52.93
CA PRO A 3 -19.72 42.60 53.19
C PRO A 3 -18.49 42.09 52.42
N LEU A 4 -17.97 40.98 52.95
CA LEU A 4 -16.87 40.14 52.48
C LEU A 4 -17.32 39.08 51.45
N GLN A 5 -16.39 38.80 50.52
CA GLN A 5 -16.05 37.52 49.89
C GLN A 5 -17.11 36.72 49.08
N GLY A 6 -16.87 36.66 47.76
CA GLY A 6 -17.44 35.68 46.84
C GLY A 6 -16.36 34.81 46.19
N ARG A 7 -16.49 33.49 46.39
CA ARG A 7 -15.62 32.41 45.90
C ARG A 7 -15.58 32.31 44.37
N ARG A 8 -14.44 31.90 43.83
CA ARG A 8 -14.26 31.48 42.43
C ARG A 8 -14.93 30.13 42.18
N SER A 9 -15.72 30.04 41.12
CA SER A 9 -16.12 28.79 40.46
C SER A 9 -15.60 28.75 39.01
N PRO A 10 -15.31 27.57 38.44
CA PRO A 10 -14.63 27.41 37.16
C PRO A 10 -15.60 26.98 36.05
N GLN A 11 -15.87 27.84 35.06
CA GLN A 11 -16.64 27.46 33.86
C GLN A 11 -16.19 28.27 32.65
N ASN A 12 -15.46 27.64 31.72
CA ASN A 12 -15.59 27.77 30.26
C ASN A 12 -14.43 27.03 29.56
N LEU A 13 -14.62 25.72 29.37
CA LEU A 13 -13.94 24.94 28.35
C LEU A 13 -15.05 24.42 27.45
N ASP A 14 -15.38 25.16 26.40
CA ASP A 14 -16.23 24.65 25.34
C ASP A 14 -15.65 25.04 23.97
N ARG A 15 -15.67 24.03 23.07
CA ARG A 15 -15.54 24.08 21.60
C ARG A 15 -14.18 24.39 20.96
N THR A 16 -13.39 23.34 20.74
CA THR A 16 -12.62 23.15 19.50
C THR A 16 -12.66 21.67 19.07
N ALA A 17 -13.85 21.19 18.72
CA ALA A 17 -13.97 19.98 17.90
C ALA A 17 -13.80 20.40 16.44
N SER A 18 -12.63 20.16 15.85
CA SER A 18 -12.44 20.29 14.40
C SER A 18 -13.38 19.31 13.68
N PRO A 19 -14.25 19.77 12.76
CA PRO A 19 -14.99 18.85 11.90
C PRO A 19 -14.02 18.15 10.94
N LEU A 20 -14.31 16.89 10.61
CA LEU A 20 -13.63 16.15 9.56
C LEU A 20 -13.70 16.95 8.24
N PRO A 21 -12.63 16.99 7.42
CA PRO A 21 -12.64 17.74 6.18
C PRO A 21 -13.70 17.18 5.21
N ARG A 22 -14.56 18.07 4.71
CA ARG A 22 -15.51 17.78 3.62
C ARG A 22 -14.76 17.31 2.38
N LEU A 23 -15.24 16.22 1.77
CA LEU A 23 -14.71 15.66 0.51
C LEU A 23 -15.01 16.63 -0.65
N PRO A 24 -14.00 17.10 -1.41
CA PRO A 24 -14.24 17.90 -2.62
C PRO A 24 -14.70 17.02 -3.78
N GLY A 25 -15.80 17.43 -4.42
CA GLY A 25 -16.32 16.86 -5.65
C GLY A 25 -15.49 17.22 -6.87
N LEU A 26 -15.61 16.36 -7.89
CA LEU A 26 -15.06 16.47 -9.22
C LEU A 26 -15.39 17.81 -9.90
N ARG A 27 -14.40 18.45 -10.54
CA ARG A 27 -14.42 18.87 -11.97
C ARG A 27 -13.15 19.63 -12.41
N ASN A 28 -12.66 19.20 -13.58
CA ASN A 28 -11.93 19.87 -14.67
C ASN A 28 -10.47 20.34 -14.49
N HIS A 29 -9.57 19.53 -15.09
CA HIS A 29 -8.27 19.93 -15.64
C HIS A 29 -8.42 20.76 -16.92
N PRO A 30 -7.43 21.62 -17.23
CA PRO A 30 -6.84 21.57 -18.56
C PRO A 30 -5.31 21.46 -18.54
N LEU A 31 -4.83 20.84 -19.62
CA LEU A 31 -3.47 20.51 -20.02
C LEU A 31 -2.59 21.75 -20.21
N THR A 32 -1.28 21.63 -19.93
CA THR A 32 -0.18 21.95 -20.86
C THR A 32 1.16 21.56 -20.23
N SER A 33 1.91 20.67 -20.89
CA SER A 33 3.27 20.25 -20.56
C SER A 33 4.29 21.11 -21.31
N GLN A 34 5.25 21.70 -20.60
CA GLN A 34 6.51 22.17 -21.17
C GLN A 34 7.66 21.26 -20.72
N ALA A 35 8.50 20.85 -21.68
CA ALA A 35 9.67 19.99 -21.48
C ALA A 35 10.89 20.78 -20.98
N PRO A 36 11.80 20.17 -20.20
CA PRO A 36 13.15 20.70 -19.98
C PRO A 36 14.21 20.00 -20.87
N PRO A 37 15.38 20.65 -21.10
CA PRO A 37 16.33 20.26 -22.15
C PRO A 37 17.45 19.31 -21.69
N ASP A 38 18.12 18.78 -22.72
CA ASP A 38 19.23 17.83 -22.73
C ASP A 38 20.43 18.17 -21.84
N HIS A 39 20.97 17.14 -21.17
CA HIS A 39 22.35 17.13 -20.70
C HIS A 39 23.06 15.86 -21.14
N ALA A 40 24.07 16.06 -21.99
CA ALA A 40 25.04 15.07 -22.43
C ALA A 40 25.81 14.47 -21.26
N ARG A 41 25.99 13.14 -21.26
CA ARG A 41 27.00 12.45 -20.45
C ARG A 41 27.82 11.50 -21.31
N SER A 42 29.11 11.61 -21.05
CA SER A 42 30.26 11.02 -21.69
C SER A 42 30.44 9.55 -21.29
N ASP A 43 30.73 8.70 -22.27
CA ASP A 43 31.29 7.36 -22.08
C ASP A 43 32.74 7.43 -21.59
N PRO A 44 33.15 6.48 -20.75
CA PRO A 44 34.41 5.79 -21.00
C PRO A 44 34.26 4.28 -20.84
N HIS A 45 34.83 3.49 -21.76
CA HIS A 45 35.78 2.40 -21.49
C HIS A 45 36.01 1.56 -22.76
N GLY A 46 37.28 1.44 -23.15
CA GLY A 46 37.78 0.76 -24.35
C GLY A 46 37.85 -0.77 -24.25
N PRO A 47 38.30 -1.43 -25.34
CA PRO A 47 37.95 -2.81 -25.65
C PRO A 47 38.94 -3.84 -25.09
N LEU A 48 38.43 -4.98 -24.64
CA LEU A 48 39.23 -6.17 -24.35
C LEU A 48 39.28 -7.10 -25.57
N ARG A 49 40.51 -7.52 -25.87
CA ARG A 49 40.97 -8.31 -27.01
C ARG A 49 40.34 -9.71 -27.07
N ALA A 50 39.96 -10.13 -28.28
CA ALA A 50 39.65 -11.51 -28.63
C ALA A 50 40.95 -12.29 -28.93
N THR A 51 41.07 -13.51 -28.39
CA THR A 51 42.12 -14.47 -28.71
C THR A 51 41.67 -15.41 -29.83
N HIS A 52 42.57 -15.62 -30.80
CA HIS A 52 42.42 -16.52 -31.94
C HIS A 52 42.62 -17.99 -31.54
N HIS A 53 41.75 -18.87 -32.03
CA HIS A 53 42.06 -20.30 -32.21
C HIS A 53 41.64 -20.76 -33.62
N HIS A 54 42.57 -21.42 -34.31
CA HIS A 54 42.43 -21.99 -35.65
C HIS A 54 41.69 -23.36 -35.64
N PRO A 55 41.16 -23.82 -36.81
CA PRO A 55 40.14 -24.86 -36.89
C PRO A 55 40.70 -26.28 -37.12
N CYS A 56 40.02 -27.29 -36.58
CA CYS A 56 40.18 -28.69 -36.98
C CYS A 56 39.32 -29.01 -38.21
N ARG A 57 39.96 -29.57 -39.24
CA ARG A 57 39.34 -30.16 -40.43
C ARG A 57 38.77 -31.55 -40.11
N PHE A 58 37.50 -31.78 -40.41
CA PHE A 58 36.98 -33.12 -40.73
C PHE A 58 36.14 -33.03 -42.00
N GLY A 59 36.47 -33.88 -42.98
CA GLY A 59 35.81 -33.95 -44.29
C GLY A 59 34.54 -34.80 -44.25
N GLY A 60 33.53 -34.33 -44.97
CA GLY A 60 32.31 -35.06 -45.33
C GLY A 60 31.83 -34.62 -46.73
N PRO A 61 31.08 -35.47 -47.47
CA PRO A 61 30.86 -35.34 -48.91
C PRO A 61 29.86 -34.22 -49.28
N PRO A 62 29.86 -33.75 -50.55
CA PRO A 62 29.11 -32.57 -50.95
C PRO A 62 27.62 -32.88 -51.12
N TRP A 63 26.80 -32.40 -50.18
CA TRP A 63 25.37 -32.24 -50.42
C TRP A 63 25.18 -30.90 -51.16
N LYS A 64 24.61 -30.95 -52.36
CA LYS A 64 24.19 -29.74 -53.08
C LYS A 64 23.05 -29.09 -52.30
N VAL A 65 23.34 -28.01 -51.58
CA VAL A 65 22.32 -27.07 -51.12
C VAL A 65 21.86 -26.30 -52.35
N THR A 66 20.63 -26.50 -52.79
CA THR A 66 19.99 -25.51 -53.66
C THR A 66 19.68 -24.31 -52.79
N THR A 67 20.61 -23.35 -52.71
CA THR A 67 20.35 -22.06 -52.08
C THR A 67 19.37 -21.30 -52.95
N ILE A 68 18.07 -21.42 -52.65
CA ILE A 68 17.06 -20.47 -53.13
C ILE A 68 17.27 -19.19 -52.31
N THR A 69 18.21 -18.34 -52.73
CA THR A 69 18.18 -16.93 -52.35
C THR A 69 17.01 -16.30 -53.10
N PRO A 70 16.02 -15.69 -52.42
CA PRO A 70 15.09 -14.83 -53.13
C PRO A 70 15.91 -13.71 -53.77
N GLU A 71 15.77 -13.52 -55.09
CA GLU A 71 16.36 -12.37 -55.79
C GLU A 71 15.67 -11.10 -55.30
N PHE A 72 16.26 -10.45 -54.29
CA PHE A 72 15.87 -9.10 -53.90
C PHE A 72 16.30 -8.13 -54.99
N THR A 73 15.35 -7.42 -55.61
CA THR A 73 15.68 -6.42 -56.61
C THR A 73 16.47 -5.26 -55.96
N PRO A 74 17.28 -4.50 -56.73
CA PRO A 74 17.92 -3.29 -56.23
C PRO A 74 16.93 -2.29 -55.61
N ALA A 75 15.68 -2.28 -56.11
CA ALA A 75 14.58 -1.48 -55.55
C ALA A 75 14.14 -2.00 -54.17
N ASP A 76 13.99 -3.32 -53.98
CA ASP A 76 13.65 -3.92 -52.68
C ASP A 76 14.74 -3.67 -51.64
N ARG A 77 16.02 -3.75 -52.07
CA ARG A 77 17.16 -3.43 -51.20
C ARG A 77 17.16 -1.97 -50.80
N ARG A 78 16.88 -1.05 -51.72
CA ARG A 78 16.76 0.40 -51.45
C ARG A 78 15.59 0.69 -50.52
N ALA A 79 14.44 0.04 -50.72
CA ALA A 79 13.27 0.16 -49.86
C ALA A 79 13.54 -0.35 -48.44
N ALA A 80 14.20 -1.51 -48.29
CA ALA A 80 14.60 -2.06 -47.00
C ALA A 80 15.59 -1.14 -46.27
N LEU A 81 16.58 -0.58 -46.98
CA LEU A 81 17.54 0.37 -46.42
C LEU A 81 16.88 1.69 -45.99
N ASN A 82 15.95 2.21 -46.80
CA ASN A 82 15.17 3.40 -46.46
C ASN A 82 14.26 3.15 -45.24
N ARG A 83 13.62 1.99 -45.15
CA ARG A 83 12.83 1.58 -43.98
C ARG A 83 13.72 1.48 -42.73
N ALA A 84 14.89 0.85 -42.83
CA ALA A 84 15.84 0.76 -41.73
C ALA A 84 16.39 2.13 -41.30
N ALA A 85 16.64 3.04 -42.25
CA ALA A 85 17.04 4.41 -41.96
C ALA A 85 15.94 5.21 -41.24
N ARG A 86 14.69 5.09 -41.68
CA ARG A 86 13.53 5.70 -41.01
C ARG A 86 13.31 5.15 -39.61
N LEU A 87 13.41 3.84 -39.41
CA LEU A 87 13.29 3.23 -38.08
C LEU A 87 14.38 3.73 -37.12
N ARG A 88 15.61 3.96 -37.60
CA ARG A 88 16.71 4.52 -36.79
C ARG A 88 16.45 5.95 -36.31
N GLN A 89 15.59 6.72 -36.99
CA GLN A 89 15.20 8.08 -36.59
C GLN A 89 14.12 8.11 -35.50
N LEU A 90 13.43 6.99 -35.26
CA LEU A 90 12.40 6.89 -34.22
C LEU A 90 13.03 6.77 -32.82
N SER A 91 12.26 7.10 -31.78
CA SER A 91 12.69 6.86 -30.39
C SER A 91 12.89 5.36 -30.11
N GLU A 92 13.62 5.01 -29.05
CA GLU A 92 13.75 3.60 -28.62
C GLU A 92 12.38 2.96 -28.35
N THR A 93 11.50 3.70 -27.67
CA THR A 93 10.13 3.30 -27.38
C THR A 93 9.34 2.97 -28.65
N ASP A 94 9.37 3.85 -29.65
CA ASP A 94 8.63 3.66 -30.91
C ASP A 94 9.18 2.49 -31.72
N ARG A 95 10.52 2.35 -31.78
CA ARG A 95 11.15 1.19 -32.44
C ARG A 95 10.72 -0.12 -31.78
N ASP A 96 10.74 -0.16 -30.45
CA ASP A 96 10.36 -1.34 -29.69
C ASP A 96 8.86 -1.65 -29.82
N ALA A 97 8.01 -0.62 -29.79
CA ALA A 97 6.57 -0.75 -30.01
C ALA A 97 6.27 -1.33 -31.40
N ILE A 98 6.91 -0.81 -32.45
CA ILE A 98 6.77 -1.33 -33.82
C ILE A 98 7.26 -2.78 -33.90
N ARG A 99 8.37 -3.11 -33.24
CA ARG A 99 8.90 -4.49 -33.18
C ARG A 99 7.88 -5.44 -32.54
N ILE A 100 7.25 -5.05 -31.43
CA ILE A 100 6.23 -5.83 -30.74
C ILE A 100 4.99 -5.99 -31.64
N ALA A 101 4.51 -4.92 -32.26
CA ALA A 101 3.35 -4.94 -33.14
C ALA A 101 3.55 -5.79 -34.41
N GLN A 102 4.79 -5.96 -34.85
CA GLN A 102 5.15 -6.80 -36.00
C GLN A 102 5.41 -8.27 -35.64
N ASP A 103 5.41 -8.62 -34.34
CA ASP A 103 5.58 -10.01 -33.91
C ASP A 103 4.36 -10.84 -34.35
N PRO A 104 4.54 -12.02 -34.97
CA PRO A 104 3.42 -12.89 -35.36
C PRO A 104 2.50 -13.28 -34.21
N LYS A 105 3.00 -13.29 -32.96
CA LYS A 105 2.22 -13.58 -31.75
C LYS A 105 1.70 -12.32 -31.06
N PHE A 106 1.70 -11.16 -31.73
CA PHE A 106 1.25 -9.88 -31.15
C PHE A 106 -0.17 -9.95 -30.57
N THR A 107 -1.13 -10.55 -31.27
CA THR A 107 -2.51 -10.70 -30.77
C THR A 107 -2.55 -11.45 -29.44
N ARG A 108 -1.79 -12.55 -29.33
CA ARG A 108 -1.69 -13.31 -28.09
C ARG A 108 -1.00 -12.54 -26.98
N TRP A 109 0.03 -11.77 -27.32
CA TRP A 109 0.69 -10.87 -26.37
C TRP A 109 -0.27 -9.80 -25.85
N LEU A 110 -1.08 -9.20 -26.74
CA LEU A 110 -2.08 -8.20 -26.38
C LEU A 110 -3.16 -8.77 -25.46
N GLU A 111 -3.62 -9.99 -25.72
CA GLU A 111 -4.52 -10.74 -24.82
C GLU A 111 -3.91 -10.91 -23.43
N GLN A 112 -2.65 -11.34 -23.34
CA GLN A 112 -1.97 -11.50 -22.04
C GLN A 112 -1.90 -10.17 -21.27
N ILE A 113 -1.52 -9.06 -21.92
CA ILE A 113 -1.45 -7.73 -21.29
C ILE A 113 -2.83 -7.25 -20.84
N THR A 114 -3.86 -7.49 -21.65
CA THR A 114 -5.24 -7.14 -21.34
C THR A 114 -5.77 -7.97 -20.17
N ALA A 115 -5.48 -9.26 -20.11
CA ALA A 115 -5.87 -10.16 -19.01
C ALA A 115 -5.27 -9.73 -17.66
N ILE A 116 -4.01 -9.28 -17.66
CA ILE A 116 -3.37 -8.68 -16.48
C ILE A 116 -3.78 -7.22 -16.25
N GLY A 117 -4.70 -6.69 -17.07
CA GLY A 117 -5.32 -5.38 -16.94
C GLY A 117 -4.37 -4.21 -17.17
N GLY A 118 -3.41 -4.37 -18.08
CA GLY A 118 -2.38 -3.35 -18.35
C GLY A 118 -1.40 -3.15 -17.19
N CYS A 119 -1.12 -4.21 -16.42
CA CYS A 119 -0.17 -4.15 -15.29
C CYS A 119 1.17 -3.52 -15.74
N SER A 120 1.61 -2.46 -15.05
CA SER A 120 2.80 -1.68 -15.41
C SER A 120 4.13 -2.42 -15.18
N HIS A 121 4.14 -3.47 -14.36
CA HIS A 121 5.36 -4.19 -14.01
C HIS A 121 5.12 -5.70 -13.82
N PRO A 122 4.64 -6.42 -14.84
CA PRO A 122 4.21 -7.81 -14.71
C PRO A 122 5.35 -8.73 -14.26
N VAL A 123 5.00 -9.86 -13.67
CA VAL A 123 5.94 -10.95 -13.38
C VAL A 123 5.88 -11.95 -14.53
N HIS A 124 7.03 -12.40 -14.99
CA HIS A 124 7.18 -13.36 -16.08
C HIS A 124 7.42 -14.74 -15.49
N LEU A 125 6.54 -15.67 -15.83
CA LEU A 125 6.66 -17.08 -15.45
C LEU A 125 6.84 -17.92 -16.71
N SER A 126 7.64 -18.98 -16.62
CA SER A 126 7.77 -20.00 -17.66
C SER A 126 7.54 -21.37 -17.04
N GLY A 127 6.89 -22.25 -17.79
CA GLY A 127 6.53 -23.59 -17.37
C GLY A 127 5.08 -23.95 -17.71
N SER A 128 4.47 -24.79 -16.89
CA SER A 128 3.17 -25.40 -17.20
C SER A 128 2.31 -25.64 -15.96
N THR A 129 1.02 -25.85 -16.21
CA THR A 129 0.07 -26.35 -15.23
C THR A 129 -0.78 -27.43 -15.87
N THR A 130 -1.00 -28.52 -15.13
CA THR A 130 -1.89 -29.61 -15.54
C THR A 130 -2.90 -29.82 -14.43
N THR A 131 -4.18 -29.81 -14.79
CA THR A 131 -5.30 -30.14 -13.90
C THR A 131 -5.81 -31.51 -14.30
N LEU A 132 -5.80 -32.42 -13.33
CA LEU A 132 -6.22 -33.81 -13.46
C LEU A 132 -7.51 -34.02 -12.67
N ASP A 133 -8.38 -34.90 -13.14
CA ASP A 133 -9.48 -35.42 -12.35
C ASP A 133 -8.92 -36.26 -11.19
N GLY A 134 -9.34 -35.97 -9.96
CA GLY A 134 -8.77 -36.59 -8.77
C GLY A 134 -9.08 -38.07 -8.58
N THR A 135 -10.11 -38.59 -9.28
CA THR A 135 -10.55 -39.98 -9.16
C THR A 135 -9.97 -40.85 -10.28
N THR A 136 -10.03 -40.35 -11.51
CA THR A 136 -9.66 -41.07 -12.74
C THR A 136 -8.22 -40.78 -13.18
N GLY A 137 -7.65 -39.63 -12.78
CA GLY A 137 -6.35 -39.16 -13.26
C GLY A 137 -6.38 -38.59 -14.67
N GLU A 138 -7.55 -38.43 -15.29
CA GLU A 138 -7.68 -37.85 -16.63
C GLU A 138 -7.26 -36.37 -16.65
N ILE A 139 -6.59 -35.94 -17.73
CA ILE A 139 -6.21 -34.53 -17.89
C ILE A 139 -7.45 -33.72 -18.27
N LEU A 140 -7.95 -32.91 -17.33
CA LEU A 140 -9.03 -31.97 -17.54
C LEU A 140 -8.55 -30.71 -18.27
N GLN A 141 -7.35 -30.23 -17.92
CA GLN A 141 -6.78 -29.03 -18.52
C GLN A 141 -5.24 -29.08 -18.50
N HIS A 142 -4.60 -28.62 -19.57
CA HIS A 142 -3.16 -28.41 -19.60
C HIS A 142 -2.84 -27.07 -20.24
N TYR A 143 -1.90 -26.33 -19.65
CA TYR A 143 -1.38 -25.07 -20.17
C TYR A 143 0.14 -25.06 -20.06
N ASP A 144 0.81 -24.60 -21.11
CA ASP A 144 2.27 -24.59 -21.23
C ASP A 144 2.73 -23.33 -21.97
N THR A 145 3.80 -22.70 -21.47
CA THR A 145 4.30 -21.44 -22.04
C THR A 145 5.14 -21.60 -23.31
N ARG A 146 5.53 -22.81 -23.74
CA ARG A 146 6.38 -23.03 -24.94
C ARG A 146 5.83 -22.36 -26.20
N THR A 147 4.51 -22.25 -26.32
CA THR A 147 3.86 -21.63 -27.48
C THR A 147 3.49 -20.17 -27.26
N GLU A 148 3.71 -19.62 -26.06
CA GLU A 148 3.38 -18.23 -25.72
C GLU A 148 4.41 -17.22 -26.28
N PRO A 149 4.06 -15.92 -26.40
CA PRO A 149 4.99 -14.85 -26.75
C PRO A 149 6.16 -14.78 -25.76
N GLY A 150 7.39 -15.00 -26.25
CA GLY A 150 8.59 -15.02 -25.41
C GLY A 150 8.65 -16.19 -24.42
N GLU A 151 7.95 -17.29 -24.72
CA GLU A 151 7.91 -18.53 -23.92
C GLU A 151 7.55 -18.32 -22.44
N ARG A 152 6.68 -17.34 -22.20
CA ARG A 152 6.34 -16.88 -20.86
C ARG A 152 4.85 -16.51 -20.74
N LEU A 153 4.34 -16.71 -19.53
CA LEU A 153 3.08 -16.20 -19.04
C LEU A 153 3.34 -14.90 -18.25
N LEU A 154 2.60 -13.85 -18.57
CA LEU A 154 2.58 -12.63 -17.78
C LEU A 154 1.53 -12.74 -16.68
N VAL A 155 1.93 -12.47 -15.44
CA VAL A 155 1.00 -12.36 -14.30
C VAL A 155 1.10 -10.99 -13.66
N ARG A 156 -0.02 -10.52 -13.09
CA ARG A 156 -0.10 -9.25 -12.35
C ARG A 156 0.96 -9.19 -11.26
N CYS A 157 1.60 -8.05 -11.10
CA CYS A 157 2.62 -7.83 -10.06
C CYS A 157 2.05 -7.82 -8.64
N ARG A 158 0.73 -7.61 -8.50
CA ARG A 158 0.00 -7.51 -7.22
C ARG A 158 0.58 -6.45 -6.28
N ASN A 159 1.31 -5.47 -6.80
CA ASN A 159 1.81 -4.36 -6.02
C ASN A 159 0.64 -3.44 -5.63
N ARG A 160 0.51 -3.16 -4.33
CA ARG A 160 -0.56 -2.32 -3.81
C ARG A 160 -0.37 -0.83 -4.13
N ARG A 161 0.84 -0.39 -4.48
CA ARG A 161 1.19 1.04 -4.59
C ARG A 161 0.85 1.59 -5.96
N ALA A 162 0.06 2.67 -5.98
CA ALA A 162 -0.38 3.30 -7.23
C ALA A 162 0.78 3.86 -8.05
N THR A 163 1.78 4.42 -7.36
CA THR A 163 3.05 4.92 -7.92
C THR A 163 3.87 3.85 -8.66
N VAL A 164 3.73 2.58 -8.28
CA VAL A 164 4.48 1.47 -8.92
C VAL A 164 3.64 0.76 -9.99
N CYS A 165 2.34 0.56 -9.73
CA CYS A 165 1.43 -0.06 -10.69
C CYS A 165 -0.01 0.34 -10.38
N ALA A 166 -0.49 1.43 -10.98
CA ALA A 166 -1.86 1.92 -10.79
C ALA A 166 -2.95 0.86 -11.04
N PRO A 167 -2.86 0.02 -12.09
CA PRO A 167 -3.90 -1.00 -12.34
C PRO A 167 -3.97 -2.09 -11.26
N CYS A 168 -2.83 -2.58 -10.78
CA CYS A 168 -2.80 -3.57 -9.69
C CYS A 168 -3.19 -2.96 -8.34
N SER A 169 -2.77 -1.73 -8.10
CA SER A 169 -3.13 -0.96 -6.90
C SER A 169 -4.63 -0.75 -6.80
N ARG A 170 -5.29 -0.33 -7.89
CA ARG A 170 -6.75 -0.17 -7.96
C ARG A 170 -7.49 -1.46 -7.63
N LEU A 171 -7.02 -2.59 -8.18
CA LEU A 171 -7.61 -3.90 -7.89
C LEU A 171 -7.47 -4.27 -6.40
N HIS A 172 -6.27 -4.04 -5.84
CA HIS A 172 -6.01 -4.26 -4.42
C HIS A 172 -6.87 -3.36 -3.51
N ALA A 173 -7.09 -2.10 -3.91
CA ALA A 173 -7.98 -1.17 -3.21
C ALA A 173 -9.43 -1.70 -3.20
N GLY A 174 -9.92 -2.17 -4.34
CA GLY A 174 -11.25 -2.77 -4.46
C GLY A 174 -11.40 -4.02 -3.59
N ASP A 175 -10.40 -4.90 -3.59
CA ASP A 175 -10.38 -6.07 -2.70
C ASP A 175 -10.38 -5.66 -1.22
N THR A 176 -9.61 -4.63 -0.86
CA THR A 176 -9.59 -4.09 0.50
C THR A 176 -10.94 -3.52 0.90
N TYR A 177 -11.56 -2.73 0.03
CA TYR A 177 -12.88 -2.16 0.25
C TYR A 177 -13.88 -3.28 0.56
N HIS A 178 -13.95 -4.31 -0.27
CA HIS A 178 -14.85 -5.44 -0.04
C HIS A 178 -14.51 -6.22 1.23
N LEU A 179 -13.24 -6.36 1.57
CA LEU A 179 -12.79 -7.04 2.79
C LEU A 179 -13.18 -6.27 4.06
N VAL A 180 -13.07 -4.94 4.06
CA VAL A 180 -13.47 -4.09 5.20
C VAL A 180 -14.99 -4.01 5.28
N ARG A 181 -15.64 -3.76 4.14
CA ARG A 181 -17.10 -3.69 4.03
C ARG A 181 -17.78 -4.97 4.50
N ALA A 182 -17.29 -6.14 4.09
CA ALA A 182 -17.84 -7.41 4.55
C ALA A 182 -17.73 -7.59 6.08
N GLY A 183 -16.72 -6.99 6.71
CA GLY A 183 -16.58 -6.96 8.18
C GLY A 183 -17.40 -5.85 8.87
N LEU A 184 -18.05 -4.97 8.13
CA LEU A 184 -18.96 -3.96 8.67
C LEU A 184 -20.42 -4.34 8.44
N LEU A 185 -20.77 -4.68 7.20
CA LEU A 185 -22.15 -4.85 6.74
C LEU A 185 -22.55 -6.32 6.50
N GLY A 186 -21.61 -7.25 6.57
CA GLY A 186 -21.82 -8.64 6.15
C GLY A 186 -21.70 -8.84 4.63
N GLY A 187 -22.06 -10.03 4.17
CA GLY A 187 -21.87 -10.51 2.80
C GLY A 187 -20.51 -11.20 2.60
N LYS A 188 -20.35 -11.87 1.46
CA LYS A 188 -19.12 -12.62 1.11
C LYS A 188 -18.69 -13.60 2.21
N ASN A 189 -19.64 -14.44 2.65
CA ASN A 189 -19.50 -15.42 3.74
C ASN A 189 -19.39 -14.82 5.15
N VAL A 190 -19.97 -13.62 5.35
CA VAL A 190 -20.12 -13.01 6.68
C VAL A 190 -21.61 -12.69 6.89
N PRO A 191 -22.22 -13.04 8.04
CA PRO A 191 -23.62 -12.75 8.31
C PRO A 191 -23.95 -11.25 8.26
N ALA A 192 -25.15 -10.90 7.83
CA ALA A 192 -25.62 -9.50 7.81
C ALA A 192 -25.85 -8.95 9.24
N THR A 193 -26.13 -9.82 10.21
CA THR A 193 -26.33 -9.48 11.63
C THR A 193 -25.11 -8.83 12.29
N ILE A 194 -23.92 -8.91 11.66
CA ILE A 194 -22.73 -8.24 12.20
C ILE A 194 -22.89 -6.71 12.29
N ARG A 195 -23.83 -6.14 11.53
CA ARG A 195 -24.12 -4.70 11.53
C ARG A 195 -24.64 -4.20 12.88
N ASP A 196 -25.23 -5.10 13.66
CA ASP A 196 -25.83 -4.79 14.97
C ASP A 196 -24.86 -5.03 16.13
N ARG A 197 -23.64 -5.50 15.83
CA ARG A 197 -22.59 -5.77 16.82
C ARG A 197 -22.03 -4.45 17.38
N PRO A 198 -21.52 -4.44 18.62
CA PRO A 198 -20.72 -3.33 19.15
C PRO A 198 -19.48 -3.12 18.28
N ARG A 199 -19.43 -1.99 17.58
CA ARG A 199 -18.39 -1.67 16.60
C ARG A 199 -17.89 -0.25 16.80
N LEU A 200 -16.57 -0.07 16.74
CA LEU A 200 -15.92 1.23 16.85
C LEU A 200 -15.01 1.49 15.66
N PHE A 201 -14.93 2.75 15.25
CA PHE A 201 -13.79 3.30 14.55
C PHE A 201 -12.82 3.92 15.55
N VAL A 202 -11.60 3.40 15.60
CA VAL A 202 -10.55 3.76 16.56
C VAL A 202 -9.37 4.39 15.82
N THR A 203 -8.85 5.48 16.35
CA THR A 203 -7.60 6.10 15.88
C THR A 203 -6.60 6.17 17.03
N LEU A 204 -5.42 5.57 16.85
CA LEU A 204 -4.30 5.62 17.78
C LEU A 204 -3.13 6.36 17.12
N THR A 205 -2.62 7.44 17.71
CA THR A 205 -1.51 8.20 17.14
C THR A 205 -0.17 7.83 17.76
N ALA A 206 0.92 8.10 17.05
CA ALA A 206 2.24 8.23 17.66
C ALA A 206 2.26 9.36 18.72
N PRO A 207 3.17 9.31 19.70
CA PRO A 207 3.44 10.44 20.59
C PRO A 207 4.06 11.61 19.81
N SER A 208 4.25 12.74 20.50
CA SER A 208 5.06 13.84 19.97
C SER A 208 6.54 13.52 20.15
N PHE A 209 7.35 13.80 19.15
CA PHE A 209 8.82 13.69 19.20
C PHE A 209 9.50 15.06 19.15
N GLY A 210 8.75 16.13 19.43
CA GLY A 210 9.16 17.52 19.23
C GLY A 210 8.09 18.33 18.49
N PRO A 211 8.20 19.68 18.51
CA PRO A 211 7.28 20.56 17.80
C PRO A 211 7.50 20.47 16.29
N VAL A 212 6.40 20.41 15.54
CA VAL A 212 6.38 20.41 14.07
C VAL A 212 5.48 21.52 13.55
N HIS A 213 5.78 21.98 12.34
CA HIS A 213 4.91 22.91 11.60
C HIS A 213 3.56 22.26 11.30
N GLY A 214 2.48 23.02 11.49
CA GLY A 214 1.11 22.60 11.22
C GLY A 214 0.44 23.51 10.20
N ALA A 215 -0.49 22.96 9.43
CA ALA A 215 -1.34 23.71 8.51
C ALA A 215 -2.57 24.28 9.23
N GLY A 216 -3.17 25.33 8.67
CA GLY A 216 -4.40 25.93 9.16
C GLY A 216 -4.19 27.39 9.53
N GLU A 217 -4.53 27.76 10.78
CA GLU A 217 -4.30 29.12 11.29
C GLU A 217 -2.80 29.38 11.55
N ARG A 218 -2.48 30.26 12.50
CA ARG A 218 -1.10 30.54 12.90
C ARG A 218 -0.41 29.27 13.40
N CYS A 219 0.73 28.96 12.83
CA CYS A 219 1.48 27.72 13.05
C CYS A 219 2.23 27.74 14.38
N ARG A 220 1.61 27.31 15.49
CA ARG A 220 2.25 27.23 16.82
C ARG A 220 2.72 28.61 17.37
N PRO A 221 1.83 29.62 17.45
CA PRO A 221 2.20 30.93 17.96
C PRO A 221 2.65 30.84 19.41
N ARG A 222 3.76 31.50 19.72
CA ARG A 222 4.27 31.67 21.09
C ARG A 222 4.45 33.15 21.39
N ARG A 223 4.02 33.59 22.58
CA ARG A 223 4.10 35.01 23.00
C ARG A 223 5.50 35.42 23.44
N ASP A 224 6.23 34.49 24.04
CA ASP A 224 7.53 34.69 24.68
C ASP A 224 8.71 34.71 23.71
N ARG A 225 8.49 34.44 22.40
CA ARG A 225 9.53 34.33 21.36
C ARG A 225 10.74 33.51 21.81
N ALA A 226 10.53 32.55 22.72
CA ALA A 226 11.61 31.78 23.31
C ALA A 226 12.34 31.00 22.23
N GLU A 227 13.67 30.98 22.33
CA GLU A 227 14.55 30.20 21.47
C GLU A 227 14.92 28.89 22.18
N CYS A 228 15.18 27.85 21.40
CA CYS A 228 15.80 26.64 21.94
C CYS A 228 17.30 26.87 22.16
N ASP A 229 17.96 25.93 22.83
CA ASP A 229 19.41 25.97 23.06
C ASP A 229 20.23 25.98 21.74
N HIS A 230 19.60 25.66 20.61
CA HIS A 230 20.20 25.75 19.26
C HIS A 230 19.99 27.12 18.59
N GLY A 231 19.46 28.12 19.31
CA GLY A 231 19.19 29.47 18.79
C GLY A 231 18.07 29.55 17.75
N ARG A 232 17.16 28.57 17.73
CA ARG A 232 15.99 28.58 16.82
C ARG A 232 14.71 28.90 17.60
N PRO A 233 13.76 29.63 16.99
CA PRO A 233 12.47 29.89 17.62
C PRO A 233 11.74 28.61 18.01
N LEU A 234 11.19 28.54 19.22
CA LEU A 234 10.39 27.40 19.71
C LEU A 234 8.94 27.39 19.18
N GLY A 235 8.58 28.38 18.36
CA GLY A 235 7.27 28.50 17.73
C GLY A 235 7.38 29.13 16.36
N CYS A 236 6.30 28.99 15.58
CA CYS A 236 6.14 29.68 14.32
C CYS A 236 4.88 30.58 14.44
N ALA A 237 4.80 31.64 13.67
CA ALA A 237 3.59 32.47 13.60
C ALA A 237 3.06 32.61 12.17
N ALA A 238 3.74 31.97 11.21
CA ALA A 238 3.30 31.89 9.83
C ALA A 238 1.99 31.10 9.73
N VAL A 239 1.25 31.34 8.65
CA VAL A 239 0.07 30.57 8.29
C VAL A 239 0.50 29.66 7.16
N HIS A 240 0.48 28.34 7.40
CA HIS A 240 0.82 27.35 6.38
C HIS A 240 -0.46 26.75 5.82
N ASP A 241 -0.57 26.68 4.50
CA ASP A 241 -1.59 25.85 3.86
C ASP A 241 -1.22 24.35 3.94
N ALA A 242 -2.13 23.46 3.56
CA ALA A 242 -1.93 22.02 3.67
C ALA A 242 -0.88 21.43 2.70
N THR A 243 -0.48 22.20 1.69
CA THR A 243 0.51 21.85 0.67
C THR A 243 1.88 22.46 0.93
N ASP A 244 2.00 23.41 1.87
CA ASP A 244 3.25 24.02 2.27
C ASP A 244 4.28 22.92 2.67
N PRO A 245 5.47 22.92 2.04
CA PRO A 245 6.47 21.88 2.27
C PRO A 245 7.00 21.84 3.71
N LEU A 246 6.86 22.91 4.49
CA LEU A 246 7.25 22.94 5.89
C LEU A 246 6.29 22.12 6.76
N VAL A 247 5.03 21.92 6.36
CA VAL A 247 4.04 21.23 7.20
C VAL A 247 4.48 19.80 7.51
N GLY A 248 4.55 19.49 8.80
CA GLY A 248 5.05 18.22 9.32
C GLY A 248 6.55 18.19 9.58
N GLN A 249 7.33 19.15 9.08
CA GLN A 249 8.74 19.26 9.43
C GLN A 249 8.92 19.82 10.86
N PRO A 250 10.00 19.45 11.57
CA PRO A 250 10.32 20.00 12.87
C PRO A 250 10.53 21.51 12.82
N VAL A 251 10.05 22.22 13.83
CA VAL A 251 10.36 23.65 14.00
C VAL A 251 11.86 23.84 14.23
N CYS A 252 12.47 22.95 15.02
CA CYS A 252 13.91 22.83 15.14
C CYS A 252 14.28 21.36 14.93
N ALA A 253 15.08 21.08 13.91
CA ALA A 253 15.54 19.72 13.60
C ALA A 253 16.36 19.14 14.77
N ASP A 254 17.22 19.94 15.40
CA ASP A 254 18.10 19.48 16.48
C ASP A 254 17.34 19.19 17.79
N CYS A 255 16.18 19.82 18.00
CA CYS A 255 15.29 19.51 19.13
C CYS A 255 14.37 18.30 18.89
N TYR A 256 14.34 17.74 17.68
CA TYR A 256 13.44 16.65 17.35
C TYR A 256 14.04 15.29 17.74
N ASP A 257 13.29 14.49 18.49
CA ASP A 257 13.67 13.14 18.91
C ASP A 257 13.51 12.12 17.76
N TYR A 258 14.48 12.14 16.85
CA TYR A 258 14.54 11.18 15.74
C TYR A 258 14.72 9.74 16.22
N THR A 259 15.49 9.52 17.29
CA THR A 259 15.76 8.19 17.85
C THR A 259 14.49 7.56 18.39
N GLY A 260 13.75 8.29 19.24
CA GLY A 260 12.46 7.86 19.74
C GLY A 260 11.45 7.64 18.62
N HIS A 261 11.44 8.48 17.57
CA HIS A 261 10.56 8.31 16.41
C HIS A 261 10.82 6.97 15.70
N VAL A 262 12.07 6.70 15.29
CA VAL A 262 12.42 5.47 14.58
C VAL A 262 12.17 4.23 15.44
N LEU A 263 12.56 4.27 16.71
CA LEU A 263 12.35 3.14 17.62
C LEU A 263 10.86 2.93 17.91
N TRP A 264 10.05 3.98 17.98
CA TRP A 264 8.60 3.86 18.06
C TRP A 264 8.01 3.17 16.83
N HIS A 265 8.41 3.56 15.61
CA HIS A 265 7.99 2.88 14.39
C HIS A 265 8.33 1.39 14.36
N ALA A 266 9.56 1.03 14.73
CA ALA A 266 10.01 -0.36 14.78
C ALA A 266 9.18 -1.23 15.74
N HIS A 267 8.59 -0.61 16.76
CA HIS A 267 7.78 -1.25 17.79
C HIS A 267 6.27 -1.00 17.66
N ALA A 268 5.79 -0.23 16.68
CA ALA A 268 4.37 0.10 16.51
C ALA A 268 3.48 -1.14 16.39
N SER A 269 3.95 -2.18 15.69
CA SER A 269 3.21 -3.46 15.62
C SER A 269 3.17 -4.22 16.95
N LYS A 270 4.21 -4.09 17.79
CA LYS A 270 4.24 -4.67 19.14
C LYS A 270 3.35 -3.88 20.10
N LEU A 271 3.29 -2.55 19.97
CA LEU A 271 2.32 -1.71 20.68
C LEU A 271 0.88 -2.10 20.32
N TRP A 272 0.61 -2.37 19.04
CA TRP A 272 -0.71 -2.83 18.60
C TRP A 272 -1.08 -4.20 19.20
N ASP A 273 -0.16 -5.17 19.16
CA ASP A 273 -0.37 -6.48 19.79
C ASP A 273 -0.74 -6.34 21.27
N ARG A 274 0.05 -5.55 22.02
CA ARG A 274 -0.19 -5.29 23.44
C ARG A 274 -1.50 -4.56 23.70
N PHE A 275 -1.87 -3.63 22.82
CA PHE A 275 -3.17 -2.96 22.84
C PHE A 275 -4.33 -3.95 22.70
N VAL A 276 -4.32 -4.81 21.69
CA VAL A 276 -5.37 -5.82 21.47
C VAL A 276 -5.44 -6.82 22.63
N ILE A 277 -4.30 -7.21 23.21
CA ILE A 277 -4.26 -8.06 24.41
C ILE A 277 -4.91 -7.34 25.60
N ASP A 278 -4.53 -6.08 25.85
CA ASP A 278 -5.01 -5.32 27.00
C ASP A 278 -6.51 -5.01 26.90
N VAL A 279 -7.04 -4.70 25.71
CA VAL A 279 -8.48 -4.49 25.50
C VAL A 279 -9.27 -5.74 25.89
N ARG A 280 -8.86 -6.92 25.41
CA ARG A 280 -9.51 -8.20 25.76
C ARG A 280 -9.48 -8.45 27.27
N ARG A 281 -8.32 -8.22 27.90
CA ARG A 281 -8.15 -8.38 29.36
C ARG A 281 -9.07 -7.45 30.15
N ARG A 282 -9.19 -6.19 29.71
CA ARG A 282 -10.06 -5.20 30.37
C ARG A 282 -11.53 -5.52 30.21
N LEU A 283 -11.95 -5.92 29.01
CA LEU A 283 -13.32 -6.38 28.79
C LEU A 283 -13.64 -7.54 29.72
N ALA A 284 -12.78 -8.57 29.78
CA ALA A 284 -12.96 -9.69 30.70
C ALA A 284 -13.09 -9.22 32.16
N SER A 285 -12.14 -8.41 32.65
CA SER A 285 -12.15 -7.93 34.03
C SER A 285 -13.35 -7.03 34.34
N SER A 286 -13.86 -6.26 33.38
CA SER A 286 -15.02 -5.38 33.58
C SER A 286 -16.32 -6.12 33.87
N VAL A 287 -16.39 -7.41 33.51
CA VAL A 287 -17.57 -8.26 33.69
C VAL A 287 -17.28 -9.47 34.60
N GLY A 288 -16.20 -9.43 35.38
CA GLY A 288 -15.85 -10.48 36.33
C GLY A 288 -15.31 -11.78 35.71
N LEU A 289 -14.92 -11.77 34.43
CA LEU A 289 -14.36 -12.94 33.76
C LEU A 289 -12.86 -13.07 34.01
N VAL A 290 -12.40 -14.31 34.18
CA VAL A 290 -10.97 -14.64 34.15
C VAL A 290 -10.41 -14.32 32.76
N GLN A 291 -9.36 -13.51 32.70
CA GLN A 291 -8.80 -12.98 31.44
C GLN A 291 -8.42 -14.08 30.42
N SER A 292 -7.93 -15.23 30.88
CA SER A 292 -7.58 -16.37 30.02
C SER A 292 -8.81 -17.04 29.38
N ARG A 293 -10.00 -16.87 29.95
CA ARG A 293 -11.26 -17.44 29.47
C ARG A 293 -12.02 -16.51 28.53
N PHE A 294 -11.55 -15.28 28.27
CA PHE A 294 -12.25 -14.32 27.40
C PHE A 294 -12.69 -14.92 26.06
N ALA A 295 -11.83 -15.72 25.42
CA ALA A 295 -12.11 -16.34 24.12
C ALA A 295 -13.28 -17.34 24.13
N GLN A 296 -13.68 -17.85 25.30
CA GLN A 296 -14.84 -18.73 25.47
C GLN A 296 -16.16 -17.94 25.51
N HIS A 297 -16.10 -16.63 25.71
CA HIS A 297 -17.27 -15.76 25.88
C HIS A 297 -17.42 -14.71 24.77
N ALA A 298 -16.30 -14.25 24.20
CA ALA A 298 -16.31 -13.18 23.21
C ALA A 298 -15.05 -13.19 22.35
N ARG A 299 -15.15 -12.54 21.19
CA ARG A 299 -14.03 -12.33 20.28
C ARG A 299 -13.89 -10.87 19.90
N LEU A 300 -12.66 -10.35 20.02
CA LEU A 300 -12.34 -9.01 19.52
C LEU A 300 -11.87 -9.12 18.07
N SER A 301 -12.76 -8.80 17.14
CA SER A 301 -12.49 -8.76 15.71
C SER A 301 -12.04 -7.37 15.28
N PHE A 302 -11.10 -7.28 14.34
CA PHE A 302 -10.64 -5.97 13.87
C PHE A 302 -10.06 -6.02 12.46
N ALA A 303 -10.11 -4.88 11.79
CA ALA A 303 -9.20 -4.55 10.69
C ALA A 303 -8.54 -3.21 11.03
N ARG A 304 -7.21 -3.16 10.90
CA ARG A 304 -6.42 -1.94 11.13
C ARG A 304 -5.64 -1.54 9.90
N VAL A 305 -5.53 -0.25 9.67
CA VAL A 305 -4.66 0.37 8.68
C VAL A 305 -3.66 1.31 9.37
N ALA A 306 -2.41 1.22 8.98
CA ALA A 306 -1.38 2.19 9.34
C ALA A 306 -1.31 3.26 8.25
N GLU A 307 -1.23 4.52 8.64
CA GLU A 307 -1.14 5.66 7.72
C GLU A 307 -0.06 6.63 8.23
N TYR A 308 0.72 7.18 7.31
CA TYR A 308 1.71 8.20 7.64
C TYR A 308 1.06 9.58 7.70
N GLN A 309 1.27 10.27 8.82
CA GLN A 309 0.89 11.66 8.97
C GLN A 309 1.91 12.56 8.25
N LYS A 310 1.56 13.83 8.02
CA LYS A 310 2.47 14.82 7.41
C LYS A 310 3.82 14.95 8.12
N ARG A 311 3.87 14.69 9.44
CA ARG A 311 5.11 14.62 10.23
C ARG A 311 5.89 13.31 10.10
N ALA A 312 5.59 12.52 9.07
CA ALA A 312 6.16 11.21 8.79
C ALA A 312 5.97 10.13 9.88
N ALA A 313 5.19 10.40 10.94
CA ALA A 313 4.86 9.42 11.97
C ALA A 313 3.60 8.63 11.60
N VAL A 314 3.63 7.32 11.84
CA VAL A 314 2.47 6.44 11.63
C VAL A 314 1.42 6.68 12.71
N HIS A 315 0.15 6.77 12.29
CA HIS A 315 -1.00 6.51 13.15
C HIS A 315 -1.73 5.25 12.68
N VAL A 316 -2.56 4.67 13.55
CA VAL A 316 -3.33 3.47 13.26
C VAL A 316 -4.81 3.78 13.33
N HIS A 317 -5.51 3.57 12.23
CA HIS A 317 -6.95 3.51 12.20
C HIS A 317 -7.39 2.05 12.31
N ALA A 318 -8.45 1.77 13.06
CA ALA A 318 -8.97 0.42 13.18
C ALA A 318 -10.49 0.41 13.28
N VAL A 319 -11.11 -0.50 12.53
CA VAL A 319 -12.46 -0.96 12.82
C VAL A 319 -12.34 -2.09 13.82
N VAL A 320 -12.96 -1.95 14.99
CA VAL A 320 -12.98 -2.95 16.05
C VAL A 320 -14.42 -3.38 16.28
N ARG A 321 -14.66 -4.68 16.33
CA ARG A 321 -15.99 -5.30 16.52
C ARG A 321 -15.90 -6.33 17.64
N LEU A 322 -16.88 -6.32 18.53
CA LEU A 322 -17.05 -7.38 19.53
C LEU A 322 -18.03 -8.42 19.00
N ASP A 323 -17.55 -9.64 18.82
CA ASP A 323 -18.30 -10.80 18.35
C ASP A 323 -18.50 -11.81 19.50
N GLY A 324 -19.37 -12.81 19.28
CA GLY A 324 -19.42 -13.99 20.12
C GLY A 324 -18.16 -14.88 20.00
N PRO A 325 -18.06 -15.96 20.78
CA PRO A 325 -16.83 -16.77 20.88
C PRO A 325 -16.38 -17.39 19.56
N ASN A 326 -17.31 -17.86 18.71
CA ASN A 326 -16.96 -18.42 17.40
C ASN A 326 -16.76 -17.36 16.30
N GLY A 327 -16.98 -16.08 16.61
CA GLY A 327 -16.78 -14.96 15.71
C GLY A 327 -18.10 -14.42 15.13
N PRO A 328 -18.13 -14.01 13.86
CA PRO A 328 -19.23 -13.21 13.31
C PRO A 328 -20.58 -13.95 13.28
N ASP A 329 -20.56 -15.28 13.28
CA ASP A 329 -21.75 -16.14 13.27
C ASP A 329 -22.46 -16.19 14.64
N ASP A 330 -21.75 -15.88 15.73
CA ASP A 330 -22.30 -15.87 17.07
C ASP A 330 -22.75 -14.47 17.50
N GLU A 331 -23.84 -14.42 18.27
CA GLU A 331 -24.30 -13.21 18.95
C GLU A 331 -23.24 -12.74 19.97
N PRO A 332 -22.96 -11.43 20.08
CA PRO A 332 -22.08 -10.91 21.10
C PRO A 332 -22.73 -11.14 22.47
N PRO A 333 -21.93 -11.25 23.52
CA PRO A 333 -22.48 -11.39 24.86
C PRO A 333 -23.34 -10.17 25.22
N ALA A 334 -24.42 -10.39 26.00
CA ALA A 334 -25.35 -9.32 26.39
C ALA A 334 -24.68 -8.15 27.15
N TRP A 335 -23.56 -8.41 27.83
CA TRP A 335 -22.77 -7.36 28.48
C TRP A 335 -21.91 -6.55 27.49
N GLY A 336 -21.70 -7.04 26.27
CA GLY A 336 -20.85 -6.42 25.27
C GLY A 336 -21.52 -5.19 24.67
N THR A 337 -21.31 -4.02 25.28
CA THR A 337 -21.82 -2.74 24.76
C THR A 337 -20.73 -1.92 24.08
N ALA A 338 -21.13 -0.95 23.25
CA ALA A 338 -20.20 -0.02 22.63
C ALA A 338 -19.47 0.83 23.69
N GLU A 339 -20.16 1.21 24.77
CA GLU A 339 -19.63 2.01 25.88
C GLU A 339 -18.50 1.28 26.61
N LEU A 340 -18.71 -0.01 26.94
CA LEU A 340 -17.66 -0.82 27.55
C LEU A 340 -16.46 -0.99 26.62
N LEU A 341 -16.71 -1.17 25.32
CA LEU A 341 -15.66 -1.27 24.33
C LEU A 341 -14.86 0.05 24.20
N ILE A 342 -15.53 1.20 24.21
CA ILE A 342 -14.89 2.53 24.21
C ILE A 342 -14.02 2.70 25.46
N GLY A 343 -14.56 2.36 26.64
CA GLY A 343 -13.85 2.41 27.91
C GLY A 343 -12.58 1.57 27.90
N ALA A 344 -12.70 0.31 27.44
CA ALA A 344 -11.57 -0.61 27.32
C ALA A 344 -10.50 -0.09 26.34
N VAL A 345 -10.90 0.34 25.15
CA VAL A 345 -9.99 0.91 24.13
C VAL A 345 -9.22 2.11 24.68
N ARG A 346 -9.91 3.11 25.24
CA ARG A 346 -9.29 4.33 25.77
C ARG A 346 -8.34 4.02 26.93
N ALA A 347 -8.73 3.13 27.84
CA ALA A 347 -7.91 2.74 28.97
C ALA A 347 -6.68 1.91 28.56
N SER A 348 -6.80 1.07 27.54
CA SER A 348 -5.69 0.30 26.98
C SER A 348 -4.69 1.17 26.24
N ALA A 349 -5.17 2.08 25.39
CA ALA A 349 -4.31 2.99 24.65
C ALA A 349 -3.41 3.84 25.58
N ARG A 350 -3.96 4.29 26.73
CA ARG A 350 -3.19 5.04 27.74
C ARG A 350 -2.21 4.20 28.57
N ARG A 351 -2.50 2.91 28.79
CA ARG A 351 -1.72 2.04 29.68
C ARG A 351 -0.57 1.33 28.98
N VAL A 352 -0.78 0.93 27.74
CA VAL A 352 0.14 0.05 27.02
C VAL A 352 1.49 0.73 26.82
N LEU A 353 2.54 0.01 27.17
CA LEU A 353 3.92 0.40 26.94
C LEU A 353 4.74 -0.76 26.40
N VAL A 354 5.80 -0.44 25.67
CA VAL A 354 6.82 -1.38 25.18
C VAL A 354 8.18 -0.80 25.53
N ARG A 355 9.05 -1.62 26.12
CA ARG A 355 10.46 -1.27 26.35
C ARG A 355 11.30 -1.72 25.16
N THR A 356 12.24 -0.88 24.74
CA THR A 356 13.28 -1.25 23.78
C THR A 356 14.32 -2.14 24.46
N SER A 357 15.14 -2.83 23.68
CA SER A 357 16.41 -3.35 24.23
C SER A 357 17.24 -2.16 24.74
N HIS A 358 17.90 -2.35 25.87
CA HIS A 358 18.92 -1.41 26.33
C HIS A 358 20.10 -1.43 25.35
N SER A 359 20.64 -0.26 25.00
CA SER A 359 21.96 -0.13 24.39
C SER A 359 22.76 0.96 25.11
N PRO A 360 24.09 0.87 25.20
CA PRO A 360 24.89 1.93 25.83
C PRO A 360 24.73 3.30 25.16
N ALA A 361 24.46 3.32 23.84
CA ALA A 361 24.34 4.55 23.07
C ALA A 361 22.98 5.28 23.23
N VAL A 362 21.91 4.54 23.54
CA VAL A 362 20.53 5.09 23.56
C VAL A 362 19.84 4.88 24.91
N GLY A 363 20.31 3.95 25.72
CA GLY A 363 19.63 3.48 26.92
C GLY A 363 18.44 2.57 26.61
N GLU A 364 17.55 2.41 27.60
CA GLU A 364 16.24 1.78 27.43
C GLU A 364 15.16 2.86 27.28
N LEU A 365 14.38 2.81 26.20
CA LEU A 365 13.25 3.71 26.00
C LEU A 365 11.93 3.02 26.33
N VAL A 366 11.00 3.78 26.92
CA VAL A 366 9.62 3.36 27.17
C VAL A 366 8.71 3.98 26.11
N LEU A 367 8.24 3.14 25.18
CA LEU A 367 7.41 3.54 24.05
C LEU A 367 5.92 3.39 24.40
N ARG A 368 5.09 4.37 24.02
CA ARG A 368 3.64 4.42 24.29
C ARG A 368 2.87 4.97 23.08
N TRP A 369 1.55 4.81 23.07
CA TRP A 369 0.69 5.59 22.17
C TRP A 369 0.68 7.06 22.58
N GLY A 370 0.38 7.94 21.62
CA GLY A 370 0.18 9.36 21.87
C GLY A 370 -1.10 9.65 22.65
N THR A 371 -1.24 10.91 23.07
CA THR A 371 -2.40 11.37 23.85
C THR A 371 -3.67 11.53 23.02
N GLN A 372 -3.53 11.72 21.70
CA GLN A 372 -4.64 11.82 20.77
C GLN A 372 -5.17 10.42 20.45
N ILE A 373 -6.27 10.04 21.10
CA ILE A 373 -6.96 8.78 20.90
C ILE A 373 -8.40 9.10 20.57
N ASP A 374 -8.88 8.59 19.43
CA ASP A 374 -10.28 8.69 19.05
C ASP A 374 -10.90 7.29 19.03
N ALA A 375 -12.13 7.18 19.52
CA ALA A 375 -12.89 5.94 19.56
C ALA A 375 -14.37 6.31 19.47
N ARG A 376 -14.95 6.08 18.29
CA ARG A 376 -16.33 6.44 17.98
C ARG A 376 -17.12 5.20 17.60
N PRO A 377 -18.36 5.06 18.06
CA PRO A 377 -19.18 3.95 17.64
C PRO A 377 -19.59 4.07 16.17
N LEU A 378 -19.79 2.92 15.54
CA LEU A 378 -20.34 2.78 14.19
C LEU A 378 -21.79 2.30 14.33
N HIS A 379 -22.75 3.19 14.10
CA HIS A 379 -24.19 2.92 14.19
C HIS A 379 -24.84 3.04 12.83
N THR A 380 -25.88 2.24 12.59
CA THR A 380 -26.71 2.29 11.38
C THR A 380 -27.62 3.52 11.31
N ASN A 381 -27.95 4.16 12.45
CA ASN A 381 -28.93 5.26 12.54
C ASN A 381 -28.48 6.48 13.40
N GLY A 382 -27.18 6.79 13.51
CA GLY A 382 -26.69 7.90 14.37
C GLY A 382 -25.57 8.75 13.74
N ASP A 383 -25.07 9.77 14.47
CA ASP A 383 -24.01 10.74 14.08
C ASP A 383 -22.61 10.13 13.78
N GLY A 384 -22.52 8.79 13.63
CA GLY A 384 -21.30 8.08 13.26
C GLY A 384 -21.03 8.12 11.75
N PRO A 385 -19.79 7.83 11.31
CA PRO A 385 -19.49 7.74 9.88
C PRO A 385 -20.19 6.52 9.27
N ASP A 386 -20.76 6.70 8.09
CA ASP A 386 -21.38 5.64 7.29
C ASP A 386 -20.40 4.48 7.03
N ASP A 387 -20.87 3.23 7.15
CA ASP A 387 -20.05 2.02 7.05
C ASP A 387 -19.37 1.90 5.66
N ASP A 388 -20.07 2.32 4.60
CA ASP A 388 -19.52 2.38 3.25
C ASP A 388 -18.43 3.46 3.12
N ALA A 389 -18.63 4.62 3.76
CA ALA A 389 -17.62 5.67 3.86
C ALA A 389 -16.38 5.21 4.66
N VAL A 390 -16.55 4.44 5.74
CA VAL A 390 -15.44 3.86 6.52
C VAL A 390 -14.66 2.84 5.68
N ALA A 391 -15.35 1.95 4.97
CA ALA A 391 -14.69 0.99 4.09
C ALA A 391 -13.91 1.69 2.96
N ALA A 392 -14.50 2.72 2.35
CA ALA A 392 -13.85 3.53 1.33
C ALA A 392 -12.65 4.29 1.89
N TYR A 393 -12.77 4.86 3.09
CA TYR A 393 -11.67 5.51 3.81
C TYR A 393 -10.52 4.53 4.02
N VAL A 394 -10.75 3.35 4.59
CA VAL A 394 -9.68 2.36 4.82
C VAL A 394 -9.04 1.91 3.50
N ALA A 395 -9.84 1.66 2.46
CA ALA A 395 -9.35 1.27 1.14
C ALA A 395 -8.48 2.35 0.46
N LYS A 396 -8.76 3.64 0.71
CA LYS A 396 -7.97 4.77 0.20
C LYS A 396 -6.53 4.76 0.68
N TYR A 397 -6.26 4.25 1.89
CA TYR A 397 -4.92 4.32 2.48
C TYR A 397 -4.04 3.12 2.17
N VAL A 398 -4.62 1.97 1.85
CA VAL A 398 -3.82 0.78 1.54
C VAL A 398 -3.07 0.89 0.23
N THR A 399 -3.48 1.79 -0.67
CA THR A 399 -2.79 2.02 -1.94
C THR A 399 -1.65 3.01 -1.84
N LYS A 400 -1.60 3.80 -0.77
CA LYS A 400 -0.58 4.83 -0.60
C LYS A 400 0.76 4.20 -0.25
N GLY A 401 1.75 4.50 -1.08
CA GLY A 401 3.15 4.21 -0.84
C GLY A 401 3.77 5.18 0.15
N ALA A 402 4.97 4.86 0.65
CA ALA A 402 5.70 5.78 1.52
C ALA A 402 6.07 7.07 0.75
N SER A 403 6.43 6.93 -0.53
CA SER A 403 6.73 8.05 -1.43
C SER A 403 5.54 8.97 -1.64
N GLU A 404 4.35 8.42 -1.89
CA GLU A 404 3.12 9.21 -2.10
C GLU A 404 2.73 10.03 -0.85
N THR A 405 3.02 9.50 0.34
CA THR A 405 2.81 10.24 1.61
C THR A 405 3.92 11.21 1.95
N GLY A 406 5.00 11.24 1.17
CA GLY A 406 6.23 11.98 1.48
C GLY A 406 7.03 11.41 2.66
N ALA A 407 6.62 10.28 3.24
CA ALA A 407 7.19 9.68 4.45
C ALA A 407 8.12 8.49 4.14
N GLY A 408 8.84 8.54 3.02
CA GLY A 408 9.80 7.51 2.64
C GLY A 408 9.92 7.29 1.13
N THR A 409 10.43 6.12 0.74
CA THR A 409 10.53 5.68 -0.65
C THR A 409 9.80 4.35 -0.85
N ASP A 410 9.41 4.04 -2.09
CA ASP A 410 8.73 2.79 -2.42
C ASP A 410 9.67 1.61 -2.71
N HIS A 411 10.98 1.85 -2.62
CA HIS A 411 12.01 0.85 -2.82
C HIS A 411 12.98 0.81 -1.62
N PRO A 412 13.54 -0.35 -1.28
CA PRO A 412 14.57 -0.43 -0.25
C PRO A 412 15.77 0.47 -0.55
N LEU A 413 16.33 1.08 0.49
CA LEU A 413 17.58 1.82 0.43
C LEU A 413 18.70 0.84 0.82
N THR A 414 19.67 0.65 -0.05
CA THR A 414 20.72 -0.37 0.07
C THR A 414 22.04 0.19 0.57
N ASN A 415 22.28 1.49 0.34
CA ASN A 415 23.48 2.18 0.76
C ASN A 415 23.19 3.63 1.18
N TRP A 416 24.22 4.33 1.66
CA TRP A 416 24.09 5.71 2.13
C TRP A 416 23.80 6.71 0.99
N GLY A 417 24.35 6.47 -0.21
CA GLY A 417 24.08 7.30 -1.40
C GLY A 417 22.61 7.26 -1.81
N ASP A 418 21.93 6.13 -1.65
CA ASP A 418 20.48 6.02 -1.87
C ASP A 418 19.69 6.96 -0.93
N ILE A 419 20.16 7.14 0.30
CA ILE A 419 19.51 8.05 1.29
C ILE A 419 19.71 9.50 0.86
N GLU A 420 20.92 9.88 0.47
CA GLU A 420 21.24 11.26 0.09
C GLU A 420 20.53 11.68 -1.21
N SER A 421 20.41 10.75 -2.16
CA SER A 421 19.72 10.99 -3.44
C SER A 421 18.19 10.86 -3.37
N ALA A 422 17.64 10.42 -2.23
CA ALA A 422 16.20 10.25 -2.08
C ALA A 422 15.45 11.60 -2.24
N PRO A 423 14.40 11.66 -3.09
CA PRO A 423 13.62 12.88 -3.32
C PRO A 423 12.61 13.10 -2.17
N VAL A 424 13.14 13.36 -0.97
CA VAL A 424 12.37 13.53 0.26
C VAL A 424 12.78 14.82 0.99
N SER A 425 11.95 15.28 1.92
CA SER A 425 12.27 16.41 2.79
C SER A 425 13.47 16.09 3.69
N GLU A 426 14.15 17.13 4.19
CA GLU A 426 15.29 16.94 5.09
C GLU A 426 14.92 16.21 6.37
N HIS A 427 13.70 16.44 6.90
CA HIS A 427 13.18 15.70 8.04
C HIS A 427 13.13 14.19 7.79
N VAL A 428 12.61 13.79 6.63
CA VAL A 428 12.44 12.38 6.26
C VAL A 428 13.80 11.75 5.95
N ARG A 429 14.69 12.48 5.27
CA ARG A 429 16.08 12.07 5.07
C ARG A 429 16.79 11.85 6.40
N THR A 430 16.60 12.73 7.38
CA THR A 430 17.16 12.57 8.73
C THR A 430 16.62 11.32 9.41
N LEU A 431 15.32 11.01 9.31
CA LEU A 431 14.76 9.74 9.81
C LEU A 431 15.38 8.50 9.14
N MET A 432 15.62 8.54 7.83
CA MET A 432 16.32 7.46 7.12
C MET A 432 17.75 7.29 7.62
N ARG A 433 18.49 8.40 7.77
CA ARG A 433 19.84 8.40 8.36
C ARG A 433 19.81 7.83 9.78
N THR A 434 18.84 8.20 10.62
CA THR A 434 18.68 7.66 11.98
C THR A 434 18.41 6.15 11.95
N CYS A 435 17.55 5.66 11.04
CA CYS A 435 17.37 4.21 10.84
C CYS A 435 18.69 3.50 10.52
N TRP A 436 19.54 4.13 9.71
CA TRP A 436 20.80 3.53 9.27
C TRP A 436 21.85 3.47 10.38
N HIS A 437 21.96 4.53 11.17
CA HIS A 437 22.82 4.59 12.35
C HIS A 437 22.37 3.60 13.42
N LEU A 438 21.10 3.65 13.83
CA LEU A 438 20.55 2.73 14.82
C LEU A 438 20.60 1.28 14.36
N GLY A 439 20.48 1.02 13.05
CA GLY A 439 20.62 -0.31 12.48
C GLY A 439 22.05 -0.87 12.49
N GLY A 440 23.04 -0.07 12.86
CA GLY A 440 24.41 -0.52 13.15
C GLY A 440 24.64 -0.94 14.61
N ILE A 441 23.68 -0.70 15.51
CA ILE A 441 23.76 -1.06 16.92
C ILE A 441 23.42 -2.55 17.09
N PRO A 442 24.32 -3.38 17.68
CA PRO A 442 24.10 -4.83 17.81
C PRO A 442 22.78 -5.19 18.50
N GLU A 443 22.40 -4.47 19.56
CA GLU A 443 21.18 -4.69 20.34
C GLU A 443 19.90 -4.45 19.54
N TYR A 444 20.00 -3.71 18.43
CA TYR A 444 18.90 -3.42 17.51
C TYR A 444 18.93 -4.24 16.22
N GLN A 445 19.85 -5.20 16.08
CA GLN A 445 19.92 -6.10 14.93
C GLN A 445 18.56 -6.75 14.59
N PRO A 446 17.76 -7.26 15.57
CA PRO A 446 16.47 -7.89 15.27
C PRO A 446 15.41 -6.92 14.70
N LEU A 447 15.61 -5.61 14.83
CA LEU A 447 14.72 -4.59 14.27
C LEU A 447 14.95 -4.39 12.77
N ARG A 448 16.13 -4.77 12.26
CA ARG A 448 16.53 -4.64 10.84
C ARG A 448 16.33 -3.22 10.27
N LEU A 449 16.66 -2.20 11.05
CA LEU A 449 16.31 -0.80 10.74
C LEU A 449 16.85 -0.31 9.38
N ARG A 450 18.04 -0.75 8.95
CA ARG A 450 18.57 -0.44 7.60
C ARG A 450 17.67 -0.94 6.48
N ALA A 451 17.20 -2.18 6.58
CA ALA A 451 16.31 -2.77 5.57
C ALA A 451 14.95 -2.05 5.48
N TRP A 452 14.53 -1.41 6.56
CA TRP A 452 13.27 -0.66 6.68
C TRP A 452 13.46 0.86 6.68
N ALA A 453 14.64 1.37 6.30
CA ALA A 453 14.90 2.81 6.26
C ALA A 453 13.99 3.54 5.27
N HIS A 454 13.65 2.89 4.14
CA HIS A 454 12.69 3.39 3.15
C HIS A 454 11.27 3.64 3.69
N THR A 455 10.93 3.03 4.84
CA THR A 455 9.66 3.21 5.58
C THR A 455 9.90 3.76 6.99
N LEU A 456 11.04 4.42 7.20
CA LEU A 456 11.40 5.11 8.45
C LEU A 456 11.37 4.18 9.68
N GLY A 457 11.74 2.92 9.49
CA GLY A 457 11.78 1.89 10.52
C GLY A 457 10.44 1.18 10.76
N TYR A 458 9.35 1.58 10.11
CA TYR A 458 8.06 0.90 10.24
C TYR A 458 8.07 -0.41 9.44
N ARG A 459 8.09 -1.52 10.16
CA ARG A 459 8.13 -2.88 9.58
C ARG A 459 6.78 -3.61 9.55
N GLY A 460 5.70 -2.91 9.89
CA GLY A 460 4.36 -3.51 9.96
C GLY A 460 3.68 -3.61 8.60
N HIS A 461 2.68 -4.47 8.49
CA HIS A 461 1.78 -4.43 7.34
C HIS A 461 0.89 -3.19 7.40
N ILE A 462 0.69 -2.54 6.25
CA ILE A 462 -0.19 -1.38 6.12
C ILE A 462 -1.62 -1.73 6.54
N LEU A 463 -2.10 -2.93 6.20
CA LEU A 463 -3.41 -3.45 6.56
C LEU A 463 -3.22 -4.77 7.30
N THR A 464 -3.92 -4.94 8.41
CA THR A 464 -3.97 -6.21 9.14
C THR A 464 -5.40 -6.44 9.63
N LYS A 465 -5.94 -7.63 9.42
CA LYS A 465 -7.22 -8.04 10.01
C LYS A 465 -7.06 -9.24 10.92
N SER A 466 -7.93 -9.35 11.93
CA SER A 466 -8.09 -10.58 12.68
C SER A 466 -8.71 -11.68 11.79
N ARG A 467 -8.47 -12.94 12.13
CA ARG A 467 -8.90 -14.09 11.30
C ARG A 467 -10.41 -14.07 10.99
N ALA A 468 -11.24 -13.84 12.01
CA ALA A 468 -12.70 -13.86 11.92
C ALA A 468 -13.35 -12.50 11.61
N TYR A 469 -12.56 -11.48 11.24
CA TYR A 469 -13.13 -10.16 10.94
C TYR A 469 -14.03 -10.19 9.70
N SER A 470 -13.57 -10.83 8.62
CA SER A 470 -14.25 -10.90 7.32
C SER A 470 -13.62 -11.96 6.41
N THR A 471 -14.07 -12.03 5.15
CA THR A 471 -13.50 -12.84 4.06
C THR A 471 -11.99 -12.62 3.79
N THR A 472 -11.39 -13.34 2.84
CA THR A 472 -9.96 -13.26 2.52
C THR A 472 -9.71 -12.75 1.11
N TYR A 473 -8.52 -12.17 0.88
CA TYR A 473 -8.06 -11.86 -0.47
C TYR A 473 -8.02 -13.07 -1.40
N ALA A 474 -7.78 -14.28 -0.86
CA ALA A 474 -7.79 -15.50 -1.65
C ALA A 474 -9.21 -15.82 -2.14
N ALA A 475 -10.20 -15.78 -1.24
CA ALA A 475 -11.60 -15.96 -1.59
C ALA A 475 -12.11 -14.91 -2.59
N LEU A 476 -11.76 -13.63 -2.39
CA LEU A 476 -12.12 -12.56 -3.33
C LEU A 476 -11.53 -12.77 -4.73
N ARG A 477 -10.32 -13.33 -4.82
CA ARG A 477 -9.69 -13.66 -6.11
C ARG A 477 -10.32 -14.89 -6.76
N ALA A 478 -10.66 -15.91 -5.99
CA ALA A 478 -11.35 -17.10 -6.48
C ALA A 478 -12.73 -16.72 -7.06
N GLU A 479 -13.53 -15.97 -6.30
CA GLU A 479 -14.83 -15.46 -6.73
C GLU A 479 -14.74 -14.67 -8.05
N ARG A 480 -13.73 -13.80 -8.16
CA ARG A 480 -13.47 -13.07 -9.41
C ARG A 480 -13.11 -14.01 -10.56
N ALA A 481 -12.31 -15.04 -10.32
CA ALA A 481 -11.94 -16.00 -11.36
C ALA A 481 -13.16 -16.78 -11.86
N HIS A 482 -14.03 -17.26 -10.96
CA HIS A 482 -15.29 -17.89 -11.32
C HIS A 482 -16.20 -16.95 -12.12
N HIS A 483 -16.34 -15.69 -11.70
CA HIS A 483 -17.12 -14.70 -12.44
C HIS A 483 -16.55 -14.43 -13.85
N MET A 484 -15.23 -14.56 -14.03
CA MET A 484 -14.57 -14.48 -15.34
C MET A 484 -14.67 -15.78 -16.15
N GLY A 485 -15.45 -16.77 -15.71
CA GLY A 485 -15.68 -18.03 -16.42
C GLY A 485 -14.59 -19.09 -16.21
N HIS A 486 -13.78 -19.01 -15.15
CA HIS A 486 -12.90 -20.12 -14.80
C HIS A 486 -13.72 -21.32 -14.31
N ALA A 487 -13.57 -22.46 -14.98
CA ALA A 487 -14.17 -23.72 -14.59
C ALA A 487 -13.62 -24.14 -13.21
N ASP A 488 -14.53 -24.48 -12.30
CA ASP A 488 -14.20 -25.16 -11.06
C ASP A 488 -14.37 -26.65 -11.28
N TYR A 489 -13.32 -27.42 -10.99
CA TYR A 489 -13.37 -28.88 -11.05
C TYR A 489 -13.23 -29.39 -9.61
N PRO A 490 -14.36 -29.73 -8.95
CA PRO A 490 -14.33 -30.33 -7.62
C PRO A 490 -13.42 -31.55 -7.63
N ASP A 491 -12.63 -31.70 -6.56
CA ASP A 491 -11.69 -32.83 -6.38
C ASP A 491 -10.54 -32.93 -7.41
N ALA A 492 -10.38 -31.95 -8.31
CA ALA A 492 -9.28 -31.96 -9.27
C ALA A 492 -7.90 -31.71 -8.61
N ILE A 493 -6.90 -32.47 -9.05
CA ILE A 493 -5.52 -32.32 -8.63
C ILE A 493 -4.83 -31.41 -9.65
N THR A 494 -4.31 -30.27 -9.20
CA THR A 494 -3.55 -29.34 -10.07
C THR A 494 -2.06 -29.42 -9.79
N GLU A 495 -1.31 -29.92 -10.76
CA GLU A 495 0.15 -29.89 -10.78
C GLU A 495 0.64 -28.60 -11.43
N ARG A 496 1.68 -28.00 -10.84
CA ARG A 496 2.18 -26.67 -11.24
C ARG A 496 3.70 -26.67 -11.27
N HIS A 497 4.27 -26.43 -12.45
CA HIS A 497 5.69 -26.27 -12.65
C HIS A 497 5.96 -24.87 -13.17
N TRP A 498 6.21 -23.91 -12.26
CA TRP A 498 6.45 -22.52 -12.63
C TRP A 498 7.83 -22.04 -12.20
N ARG A 499 8.55 -21.40 -13.11
CA ARG A 499 9.83 -20.74 -12.86
C ARG A 499 9.72 -19.24 -13.10
N TYR A 500 10.25 -18.45 -12.18
CA TYR A 500 10.43 -17.01 -12.39
C TYR A 500 11.48 -16.74 -13.48
N VAL A 501 11.13 -15.93 -14.47
CA VAL A 501 12.03 -15.56 -15.58
C VAL A 501 12.43 -14.09 -15.52
N GLY A 502 11.59 -13.22 -14.97
CA GLY A 502 11.85 -11.79 -14.93
C GLY A 502 10.61 -10.99 -14.56
N SER A 503 10.71 -9.67 -14.68
CA SER A 503 9.60 -8.76 -14.46
C SER A 503 9.77 -7.47 -15.24
N GLY A 504 8.66 -6.73 -15.39
CA GLY A 504 8.66 -5.43 -16.06
C GLY A 504 8.46 -5.51 -17.57
N HIS A 505 8.43 -4.34 -18.20
CA HIS A 505 8.24 -4.18 -19.63
C HIS A 505 9.50 -3.62 -20.29
N THR A 506 9.67 -3.90 -21.58
CA THR A 506 10.51 -3.06 -22.44
C THR A 506 9.82 -1.69 -22.66
N PRO A 507 10.53 -0.63 -23.08
CA PRO A 507 9.94 0.70 -23.23
C PRO A 507 8.66 0.72 -24.10
N GLY A 508 8.66 0.04 -25.25
CA GLY A 508 7.49 -0.03 -26.13
C GLY A 508 6.32 -0.84 -25.54
N ALA A 509 6.63 -1.95 -24.85
CA ALA A 509 5.63 -2.73 -24.13
C ALA A 509 4.99 -1.92 -22.98
N ALA A 510 5.77 -1.10 -22.28
CA ALA A 510 5.28 -0.24 -21.20
C ALA A 510 4.30 0.82 -21.74
N PHE A 511 4.64 1.43 -22.88
CA PHE A 511 3.79 2.39 -23.58
C PHE A 511 2.43 1.76 -23.95
N MET A 512 2.44 0.60 -24.61
CA MET A 512 1.20 -0.11 -24.97
C MET A 512 0.39 -0.58 -23.75
N ALA A 513 1.06 -1.12 -22.72
CA ALA A 513 0.39 -1.56 -21.49
C ALA A 513 -0.32 -0.41 -20.76
N THR A 514 0.24 0.80 -20.83
CA THR A 514 -0.38 2.02 -20.29
C THR A 514 -1.67 2.35 -21.04
N GLY A 515 -1.64 2.37 -22.37
CA GLY A 515 -2.86 2.58 -23.17
C GLY A 515 -3.96 1.57 -22.85
N ILE A 516 -3.62 0.29 -22.76
CA ILE A 516 -4.57 -0.78 -22.37
C ILE A 516 -5.13 -0.55 -20.96
N ALA A 517 -4.30 -0.11 -20.01
CA ALA A 517 -4.75 0.20 -18.66
C ALA A 517 -5.76 1.35 -18.63
N ASP A 518 -5.54 2.38 -19.46
CA ASP A 518 -6.37 3.56 -19.60
C ASP A 518 -7.70 3.23 -20.30
N ASP A 519 -7.67 2.46 -21.38
CA ASP A 519 -8.87 1.96 -22.07
C ASP A 519 -9.76 1.15 -21.11
N LEU A 520 -9.14 0.23 -20.37
CA LEU A 520 -9.86 -0.56 -19.36
C LEU A 520 -10.36 0.29 -18.18
N ALA A 521 -9.72 1.41 -17.86
CA ALA A 521 -10.21 2.33 -16.84
C ALA A 521 -11.46 3.07 -17.34
N THR A 522 -11.37 3.64 -18.54
CA THR A 522 -12.45 4.35 -19.24
C THR A 522 -13.68 3.46 -19.43
N ALA A 523 -13.49 2.23 -19.90
CA ALA A 523 -14.59 1.27 -20.08
C ALA A 523 -15.35 0.97 -18.77
N ARG A 524 -14.64 0.91 -17.64
CA ARG A 524 -15.27 0.70 -16.32
C ARG A 524 -16.03 1.93 -15.84
N GLU A 525 -15.53 3.12 -16.12
CA GLU A 525 -16.20 4.38 -15.78
C GLU A 525 -17.50 4.50 -16.57
N ALA A 526 -17.44 4.28 -17.89
CA ALA A 526 -18.63 4.24 -18.75
C ALA A 526 -19.67 3.20 -18.27
N ALA A 527 -19.23 1.99 -17.90
CA ALA A 527 -20.12 0.97 -17.36
C ALA A 527 -20.80 1.40 -16.04
N ARG A 528 -20.09 2.09 -15.15
CA ARG A 528 -20.67 2.63 -13.90
C ARG A 528 -21.67 3.75 -14.15
N GLU A 529 -21.41 4.61 -15.13
CA GLU A 529 -22.33 5.67 -15.54
C GLU A 529 -23.61 5.09 -16.15
N ALA A 530 -23.49 4.05 -16.96
CA ALA A 530 -24.62 3.30 -17.52
C ALA A 530 -25.47 2.62 -16.41
N ASP A 531 -24.82 1.97 -15.43
CA ASP A 531 -25.53 1.34 -14.31
C ASP A 531 -26.24 2.36 -13.40
N SER A 532 -25.60 3.51 -13.16
CA SER A 532 -26.19 4.55 -12.29
C SER A 532 -27.37 5.27 -12.95
N SER A 533 -27.29 5.54 -14.26
CA SER A 533 -28.42 6.08 -15.04
C SER A 533 -29.59 5.09 -15.12
N THR A 534 -29.32 3.79 -15.28
CA THR A 534 -30.35 2.75 -15.28
C THR A 534 -31.06 2.64 -13.92
N ARG A 535 -30.32 2.71 -12.80
CA ARG A 535 -30.91 2.73 -11.45
C ARG A 535 -31.69 4.01 -11.15
N GLY A 536 -31.25 5.17 -11.66
CA GLY A 536 -31.97 6.44 -11.55
C GLY A 536 -33.32 6.42 -12.28
N ALA A 537 -33.39 5.76 -13.44
CA ALA A 537 -34.62 5.60 -14.22
C ALA A 537 -35.61 4.58 -13.60
N LEU A 538 -35.12 3.59 -12.84
CA LEU A 538 -35.96 2.63 -12.11
C LEU A 538 -36.46 3.16 -10.76
N GLY A 539 -35.78 4.14 -10.16
CA GLY A 539 -36.22 4.80 -8.91
C GLY A 539 -37.19 5.97 -9.10
N THR A 540 -37.59 6.27 -10.34
CA THR A 540 -38.54 7.34 -10.71
C THR A 540 -39.87 6.80 -11.29
N ARG A 541 -40.18 5.52 -11.08
CA ARG A 541 -41.48 4.92 -11.43
C ARG A 541 -42.27 4.51 -10.20
#